data_AF-A0A7J9MR81-F1
#
_entry.id   AF-A0A7J9MR81-F1
#
_cell.length_a   1.000
_cell.length_b   1.000
_cell.length_c   1.000
_cell.angle_alpha   90.00
_cell.angle_beta   90.00
_cell.angle_gamma   90.00
#
_symmetry.space_group_name_H-M   'P 1'
#
loop_
_entity.id
_entity.type
_entity.pdbx_description
1 polymer ?
#
loop_
_entity_poly.entity_id
_entity_poly.type
_entity_poly.pdbx_seq_one_letter_code
_entity_poly.pdbx_strand_id
1 'polypeptide(L)'
;MNTLADLTQACTIIIWIASAFHVAVNFGQYPYIGYLLNRPTVNCRFMPKPGTKEYDKLENNPDLAFLKTITAQFQTLLGVSIIKVLSRHASYEIYLGQRDTTEWTIDDEPLATFERFRKKLV
;
A
#
# COMPACT_ATOMS: atom_id res chain seq x y z
N MET A 1 -20.94 -22.99 2.57
CA MET A 1 -20.52 -22.87 1.17
C MET A 1 -21.24 -23.98 0.43
N ASN A 2 -22.39 -23.65 -0.16
CA ASN A 2 -23.44 -24.63 -0.47
C ASN A 2 -23.68 -24.74 -1.99
N THR A 3 -23.16 -23.81 -2.79
CA THR A 3 -23.25 -23.82 -4.26
C THR A 3 -21.89 -23.61 -4.92
N LEU A 4 -21.77 -23.98 -6.21
CA LEU A 4 -20.59 -23.65 -7.02
C LEU A 4 -20.37 -22.14 -7.15
N ALA A 5 -21.45 -21.34 -7.12
CA ALA A 5 -21.36 -19.89 -7.13
C ALA A 5 -20.71 -19.35 -5.84
N ASP A 6 -21.10 -19.90 -4.68
CA ASP A 6 -20.49 -19.52 -3.39
C ASP A 6 -18.98 -19.80 -3.39
N LEU A 7 -18.58 -20.97 -3.87
CA LEU A 7 -17.16 -21.35 -3.96
C LEU A 7 -16.40 -20.44 -4.92
N THR A 8 -16.96 -20.19 -6.11
CA THR A 8 -16.36 -19.31 -7.11
C THR A 8 -16.17 -17.90 -6.56
N GLN A 9 -17.18 -17.36 -5.90
CA GLN A 9 -17.14 -16.03 -5.29
C GLN A 9 -16.08 -15.97 -4.18
N ALA A 10 -16.07 -16.95 -3.28
CA ALA A 10 -15.11 -17.00 -2.18
C ALA A 10 -13.66 -17.05 -2.70
N CYS A 11 -13.36 -17.95 -3.64
CA CYS A 11 -12.04 -18.04 -4.26
C CYS A 11 -11.65 -16.75 -4.98
N THR A 12 -12.58 -16.14 -5.72
CA THR A 12 -12.33 -14.88 -6.43
C THR A 12 -11.98 -13.75 -5.47
N ILE A 13 -12.71 -13.62 -4.34
CA ILE A 13 -12.44 -12.61 -3.32
C ILE A 13 -11.06 -12.82 -2.69
N ILE A 14 -10.72 -14.07 -2.35
CA ILE A 14 -9.41 -14.40 -1.77
C ILE A 14 -8.28 -14.01 -2.73
N ILE A 15 -8.39 -14.42 -4.00
CA ILE A 15 -7.39 -14.09 -5.03
C ILE A 15 -7.29 -12.58 -5.22
N TRP A 16 -8.42 -11.86 -5.30
CA TRP A 16 -8.46 -10.40 -5.44
C TRP A 16 -7.78 -9.68 -4.27
N ILE A 17 -8.09 -10.06 -3.03
CA ILE A 17 -7.53 -9.46 -1.82
C ILE A 17 -6.01 -9.67 -1.79
N ALA A 18 -5.55 -10.89 -2.03
CA ALA A 18 -4.14 -11.26 -1.96
C ALA A 18 -3.30 -10.68 -3.12
N SER A 19 -3.92 -10.30 -4.23
CA SER A 19 -3.23 -9.77 -5.40
C SER A 19 -3.51 -8.27 -5.57
N ALA A 20 -4.46 -7.92 -6.44
CA ALA A 20 -4.66 -6.57 -6.92
C ALA A 20 -5.05 -5.58 -5.81
N PHE A 21 -5.87 -5.99 -4.83
CA PHE A 21 -6.22 -5.11 -3.71
C PHE A 21 -4.98 -4.78 -2.86
N HIS A 22 -4.24 -5.79 -2.42
CA HIS A 22 -3.01 -5.59 -1.64
C HIS A 22 -2.01 -4.73 -2.41
N VAL A 23 -1.77 -5.01 -3.70
CA VAL A 23 -0.85 -4.24 -4.54
C VAL A 23 -1.24 -2.77 -4.59
N ALA A 24 -2.52 -2.47 -4.81
CA ALA A 24 -3.05 -1.11 -4.95
C ALA A 24 -2.83 -0.25 -3.69
N VAL A 25 -2.91 -0.86 -2.50
CA VAL A 25 -2.72 -0.13 -1.22
C VAL A 25 -1.30 -0.22 -0.68
N ASN A 26 -0.46 -1.15 -1.17
CA ASN A 26 0.87 -1.40 -0.64
C ASN A 26 1.98 -0.66 -1.41
N PHE A 27 2.14 -0.92 -2.72
CA PHE A 27 3.35 -0.49 -3.45
C PHE A 27 3.37 1.01 -3.78
N GLY A 28 2.23 1.69 -3.61
CA GLY A 28 2.14 3.15 -3.67
C GLY A 28 2.63 3.87 -2.41
N GLN A 29 2.93 3.16 -1.32
CA GLN A 29 3.28 3.80 -0.04
C GLN A 29 4.51 4.72 -0.17
N TYR A 30 5.66 4.22 -0.60
CA TYR A 30 6.85 5.07 -0.75
C TYR A 30 6.70 6.11 -1.86
N PRO A 31 6.18 5.79 -3.06
CA PRO A 31 5.95 6.80 -4.10
C PRO A 31 5.12 8.02 -3.65
N TYR A 32 4.07 7.82 -2.84
CA TYR A 32 3.20 8.91 -2.39
C TYR A 32 3.59 9.49 -1.02
N ILE A 33 4.06 8.65 -0.10
CA ILE A 33 4.28 8.99 1.33
C ILE A 33 5.77 9.16 1.65
N GLY A 34 6.66 8.89 0.70
CA GLY A 34 8.10 9.11 0.86
C GLY A 34 8.44 10.57 1.16
N TYR A 35 7.60 11.50 0.70
CA TYR A 35 7.58 12.88 1.17
C TYR A 35 6.47 13.05 2.20
N LEU A 36 6.83 12.97 3.49
CA LEU A 36 5.84 12.86 4.57
C LEU A 36 4.88 14.06 4.66
N LEU A 37 5.27 15.25 4.18
CA LEU A 37 4.36 16.41 4.20
C LEU A 37 3.08 16.16 3.40
N ASN A 38 3.13 15.27 2.39
CA ASN A 38 1.95 14.88 1.61
C ASN A 38 1.00 13.96 2.38
N ARG A 39 1.50 13.19 3.35
CA ARG A 39 0.68 12.27 4.17
C ARG A 39 1.25 12.11 5.58
N PRO A 40 1.05 13.10 6.46
CA PRO A 40 1.41 12.99 7.88
C PRO A 40 0.74 11.79 8.55
N THR A 41 1.50 11.03 9.34
CA THR A 41 0.98 9.85 10.05
C THR A 41 0.38 10.19 11.40
N VAL A 42 0.83 11.29 12.03
CA VAL A 42 0.38 11.75 13.34
C VAL A 42 0.31 13.28 13.34
N ASN A 43 -0.70 13.81 14.04
CA ASN A 43 -0.75 15.22 14.43
C ASN A 43 -0.47 15.32 15.93
N CYS A 44 0.63 15.99 16.29
CA CYS A 44 1.15 16.08 17.65
C CYS A 44 0.54 17.21 18.49
N ARG A 45 -0.30 18.08 17.91
CA ARG A 45 -0.97 19.18 18.61
C ARG A 45 -2.26 19.62 17.92
N PHE A 46 -3.14 20.26 18.69
CA PHE A 46 -4.35 20.89 18.17
C PHE A 46 -4.06 22.21 17.46
N MET A 47 -5.07 22.73 16.76
CA MET A 47 -5.04 24.07 16.19
C MET A 47 -4.82 25.12 17.31
N PRO A 48 -3.84 26.02 17.18
CA PRO A 48 -3.65 27.08 18.16
C PRO A 48 -4.87 28.02 18.18
N LYS A 49 -5.14 28.64 19.33
CA LYS A 49 -6.24 29.59 19.50
C LYS A 49 -5.76 31.03 19.26
N PRO A 50 -6.59 31.93 18.72
CA PRO A 50 -6.24 33.35 18.60
C PRO A 50 -5.75 33.93 19.93
N GLY A 51 -4.68 34.73 19.89
CA GLY A 51 -4.05 35.33 21.06
C GLY A 51 -3.05 34.45 21.82
N THR A 52 -2.76 33.23 21.36
CA THR A 52 -1.65 32.42 21.89
C THR A 52 -0.36 32.63 21.10
N LYS A 53 0.79 32.41 21.74
CA LYS A 53 2.11 32.50 21.08
C LYS A 53 2.24 31.54 19.90
N GLU A 54 1.56 30.40 19.96
CA GLU A 54 1.53 29.39 18.91
C GLU A 54 0.72 29.86 17.70
N TYR A 55 -0.31 30.69 17.92
CA TYR A 55 -1.08 31.32 16.86
C TYR A 55 -0.25 32.39 16.15
N ASP A 56 0.46 33.22 16.91
CA ASP A 56 1.40 34.21 16.34
C ASP A 56 2.51 33.52 15.51
N LYS A 57 3.00 32.37 15.97
CA LYS A 57 3.99 31.57 15.23
C LYS A 57 3.42 30.98 13.94
N LEU A 58 2.13 30.62 13.93
CA LEU A 58 1.46 30.14 12.72
C LEU A 58 1.31 31.26 11.69
N GLU A 59 0.94 32.46 12.12
CA GLU A 59 0.84 33.63 11.22
C GLU A 59 2.21 34.05 10.65
N ASN A 60 3.25 34.07 11.49
CA ASN A 60 4.58 34.52 11.08
C ASN A 60 5.39 33.46 10.31
N ASN A 61 5.18 32.17 10.59
CA ASN A 61 5.91 31.08 9.92
C ASN A 61 5.04 29.81 9.83
N PRO A 62 4.16 29.74 8.82
CA PRO A 62 3.24 28.63 8.66
C PRO A 62 3.95 27.30 8.40
N ASP A 63 5.09 27.30 7.71
CA ASP A 63 5.86 26.09 7.41
C ASP A 63 6.43 25.47 8.69
N LEU A 64 7.07 26.27 9.54
CA LEU A 64 7.59 25.81 10.82
C LEU A 64 6.44 25.37 11.75
N ALA A 65 5.31 26.06 11.69
CA ALA A 65 4.13 25.65 12.43
C ALA A 65 3.60 24.30 11.93
N PHE A 66 3.55 24.06 10.62
CA PHE A 66 3.15 22.77 10.05
C PHE A 66 4.11 21.66 10.49
N LEU A 67 5.41 21.86 10.35
CA LEU A 67 6.45 20.89 10.75
C LEU A 67 6.41 20.54 12.25
N LYS A 68 6.03 21.50 13.11
CA LYS A 68 5.84 21.24 14.55
C LYS A 68 4.51 20.57 14.88
N THR A 69 3.56 20.56 13.96
CA THR A 69 2.26 19.89 14.13
C THR A 69 2.31 18.44 13.70
N ILE A 70 2.99 18.13 12.61
CA ILE A 70 3.06 16.77 12.06
C ILE A 70 4.10 15.91 12.78
N THR A 71 4.23 14.66 12.33
CA THR A 71 5.20 13.67 12.79
C THR A 71 6.62 14.25 12.92
N ALA A 72 7.26 14.01 14.06
CA ALA A 72 8.62 14.48 14.34
C ALA A 72 9.65 13.91 13.35
N GLN A 73 10.76 14.63 13.17
CA GLN A 73 11.80 14.31 12.17
C GLN A 73 12.34 12.87 12.30
N PHE A 74 12.66 12.41 13.52
CA PHE A 74 13.18 11.05 13.72
C PHE A 74 12.16 9.98 13.35
N GLN A 75 10.90 10.14 13.77
CA GLN A 75 9.81 9.24 13.43
C GLN A 75 9.52 9.26 11.92
N THR A 76 9.66 10.42 11.28
CA THR A 76 9.56 10.56 9.83
C THR A 76 10.62 9.73 9.12
N LEU A 77 11.88 9.84 9.54
CA LEU A 77 12.98 9.09 8.95
C LEU A 77 12.77 7.58 9.10
N LEU A 78 12.36 7.14 10.29
CA LEU A 78 12.04 5.74 10.54
C LEU A 78 10.87 5.27 9.67
N GLY A 79 9.78 6.02 9.65
CA GLY A 79 8.58 5.69 8.87
C GLY A 79 8.88 5.59 7.38
N VAL A 80 9.54 6.60 6.80
CA VAL A 80 9.95 6.64 5.38
C VAL A 80 10.87 5.45 5.04
N SER A 81 11.77 5.08 5.94
CA SER A 81 12.65 3.92 5.76
C SER A 81 11.87 2.60 5.70
N ILE A 82 10.85 2.43 6.56
CA ILE A 82 10.00 1.23 6.56
C ILE A 82 9.18 1.14 5.28
N ILE A 83 8.44 2.20 4.91
CA ILE A 83 7.60 2.17 3.72
C ILE A 83 8.43 2.02 2.44
N LYS A 84 9.70 2.48 2.43
CA LYS A 84 10.64 2.25 1.33
C LYS A 84 10.91 0.77 1.11
N VAL A 85 11.05 0.00 2.18
CA VAL A 85 11.23 -1.46 2.11
C VAL A 85 9.94 -2.13 1.65
N LEU A 86 8.80 -1.76 2.23
CA LEU A 86 7.49 -2.35 1.90
C LEU A 86 7.02 -2.07 0.46
N SER A 87 7.52 -1.01 -0.16
CA SER A 87 7.16 -0.61 -1.52
C SER A 87 8.10 -1.15 -2.60
N ARG A 88 9.05 -2.02 -2.23
CA ARG A 88 9.97 -2.65 -3.18
C ARG A 88 9.50 -4.06 -3.48
N HIS A 89 9.50 -4.41 -4.77
CA HIS A 89 9.34 -5.79 -5.19
C HIS A 89 10.67 -6.53 -5.02
N ALA A 90 10.59 -7.75 -4.48
CA ALA A 90 11.74 -8.66 -4.48
C ALA A 90 12.07 -9.08 -5.92
N SER A 91 13.34 -9.38 -6.19
CA SER A 91 13.76 -9.85 -7.52
C SER A 91 13.20 -11.23 -7.89
N TYR A 92 12.79 -12.01 -6.89
CA TYR A 92 12.20 -13.34 -7.03
C TYR A 92 10.67 -13.33 -6.88
N GLU A 93 10.03 -12.16 -6.96
CA GLU A 93 8.58 -12.03 -6.84
C GLU A 93 7.83 -12.79 -7.95
N ILE A 94 6.70 -13.41 -7.59
CA ILE A 94 5.83 -14.13 -8.52
C ILE A 94 4.57 -13.28 -8.74
N TYR A 95 4.45 -12.73 -9.95
CA TYR A 95 3.35 -11.83 -10.28
C TYR A 95 2.06 -12.59 -10.60
N LEU A 96 0.93 -11.88 -10.58
CA LEU A 96 -0.36 -12.44 -10.96
C LEU A 96 -0.29 -13.04 -12.38
N GLY A 97 -0.75 -14.28 -12.53
CA GLY A 97 -0.63 -15.03 -13.80
C GLY A 97 0.71 -15.76 -13.97
N GLN A 98 1.58 -15.76 -12.95
CA GLN A 98 2.78 -16.58 -12.88
C GLN A 98 2.66 -17.63 -11.77
N ARG A 99 3.47 -18.67 -11.85
CA ARG A 99 3.67 -19.70 -10.83
C ARG A 99 5.16 -19.97 -10.66
N ASP A 100 5.55 -20.47 -9.49
CA ASP A 100 6.92 -20.88 -9.18
C ASP A 100 7.37 -22.11 -9.97
N THR A 101 6.44 -23.00 -10.27
CA THR A 101 6.65 -24.29 -10.92
C THR A 101 5.65 -24.49 -12.06
N THR A 102 6.11 -25.12 -13.14
CA THR A 102 5.28 -25.42 -14.30
C THR A 102 4.40 -26.66 -14.08
N GLU A 103 4.80 -27.56 -13.18
CA GLU A 103 4.19 -28.86 -12.91
C GLU A 103 3.33 -28.86 -11.64
N TRP A 104 2.71 -27.73 -11.28
CA TRP A 104 1.83 -27.63 -10.11
C TRP A 104 0.58 -28.52 -10.21
N THR A 105 0.27 -28.99 -11.42
CA THR A 105 -0.71 -30.06 -11.70
C THR A 105 -0.27 -30.83 -12.94
N ILE A 106 -0.76 -32.07 -13.06
CA ILE A 106 -0.61 -32.92 -14.25
C ILE A 106 -1.79 -32.79 -15.22
N ASP A 107 -2.86 -32.09 -14.82
CA ASP A 107 -4.10 -32.00 -15.60
C ASP A 107 -3.99 -30.93 -16.69
N ASP A 108 -4.22 -31.31 -17.95
CA ASP A 108 -4.11 -30.41 -19.11
C ASP A 108 -5.12 -29.25 -19.09
N GLU A 109 -6.35 -29.48 -18.60
CA GLU A 109 -7.42 -28.48 -18.62
C GLU A 109 -7.14 -27.27 -17.70
N PRO A 110 -6.75 -27.45 -16.42
CA PRO A 110 -6.31 -26.35 -15.58
C PRO A 110 -5.09 -25.60 -16.12
N LEU A 111 -4.12 -26.30 -16.72
CA LEU A 111 -2.94 -25.68 -17.34
C LEU A 111 -3.34 -24.78 -18.51
N ALA A 112 -4.18 -25.27 -19.42
CA ALA A 112 -4.70 -24.49 -20.55
C ALA A 112 -5.55 -23.29 -20.08
N THR A 113 -6.34 -23.46 -19.03
CA THR A 113 -7.15 -22.39 -18.44
C THR A 113 -6.28 -21.31 -17.77
N PHE A 114 -5.22 -21.71 -17.06
CA PHE A 114 -4.27 -20.79 -16.47
C PHE A 114 -3.52 -19.98 -17.55
N GLU A 115 -3.13 -20.62 -18.66
CA GLU A 115 -2.51 -19.89 -19.78
C GLU A 115 -3.47 -18.90 -20.45
N ARG A 116 -4.77 -19.22 -20.55
CA ARG A 116 -5.78 -18.24 -20.99
C ARG A 116 -5.88 -17.06 -20.03
N PHE A 117 -5.85 -17.31 -18.72
CA PHE A 117 -5.86 -16.25 -17.71
C PHE A 117 -4.63 -15.35 -17.84
N ARG A 118 -3.43 -15.94 -17.95
CA ARG A 118 -2.17 -15.21 -18.15
C ARG A 118 -2.22 -14.32 -19.39
N LYS A 119 -2.69 -14.85 -20.53
CA LYS A 119 -2.84 -14.08 -21.77
C LYS A 119 -3.83 -12.93 -21.67
N LYS A 120 -4.83 -13.01 -20.78
CA LYS A 120 -5.83 -11.95 -20.58
C LYS A 120 -5.32 -10.80 -19.70
N LEU A 121 -4.30 -11.04 -18.89
CA LEU A 121 -3.70 -10.01 -18.03
C LEU A 121 -2.78 -9.06 -18.79
N VAL A 122 -2.35 -9.43 -20.00
CA VAL A 122 -1.42 -8.70 -20.86
C VAL A 122 -2.17 -7.95 -21.95
#